data_AF-A0A9P5EGW0-F1
#
_entry.id   AF-A0A9P5EGW0-F1
#
_cell.length_a   1.000
_cell.length_b   1.000
_cell.length_c   1.000
_cell.angle_alpha   90.00
_cell.angle_beta   90.00
_cell.angle_gamma   90.00
#
_symmetry.space_group_name_H-M   'P 1'
#
loop_
_entity.id
_entity.type
_entity.pdbx_description
1 polymer ?
#
loop_
_entity_poly.entity_id
_entity_poly.type
_entity_poly.pdbx_seq_one_letter_code
_entity_poly.pdbx_strand_id
1 'polypeptide(L)'
;MEFRILSLSHKQPWQPNKLPFEVGDAPPFGPETLPTGVTRKFEGWSLLLGKEENAELLKWIFGTYFPKALATKSLISVPARKVPSGLGGINDVLGLLFPKGVSSEKVVVDLRD
;
A
#
# COMPACT_ATOMS: atom_id res chain seq x y z
N MET A 1 -25.21 9.56 -9.85
CA MET A 1 -24.72 8.84 -8.65
C MET A 1 -23.42 9.53 -8.25
N GLU A 2 -23.49 10.50 -7.32
CA GLU A 2 -22.33 11.27 -6.86
C GLU A 2 -21.58 10.47 -5.79
N PHE A 3 -20.27 10.28 -5.95
CA PHE A 3 -19.39 9.82 -4.88
C PHE A 3 -18.69 11.04 -4.27
N ARG A 4 -19.13 11.46 -3.09
CA ARG A 4 -18.42 12.45 -2.27
C ARG A 4 -17.47 11.72 -1.33
N ILE A 5 -16.16 11.85 -1.56
CA ILE A 5 -15.15 11.45 -0.59
C ILE A 5 -15.04 12.59 0.42
N LEU A 6 -15.54 12.37 1.64
CA LEU A 6 -15.37 13.31 2.75
C LEU A 6 -13.88 13.33 3.15
N SER A 7 -13.20 14.40 2.77
CA SER A 7 -11.88 14.75 3.32
C SER A 7 -12.06 15.20 4.77
N LEU A 8 -11.83 14.28 5.72
CA LEU A 8 -11.71 14.62 7.14
C LEU A 8 -10.25 15.02 7.42
N SER A 9 -9.96 16.31 7.30
CA SER A 9 -8.75 16.90 7.86
C SER A 9 -8.98 17.14 9.36
N HIS A 10 -8.62 16.16 10.18
CA HIS A 10 -8.42 16.37 11.62
C HIS A 10 -6.93 16.19 11.90
N LYS A 11 -6.19 17.30 12.01
CA LYS A 11 -4.79 17.28 12.45
C LYS A 11 -4.75 16.94 13.94
N GLN A 12 -4.70 15.66 14.29
CA GLN A 12 -4.31 15.28 15.64
C GLN A 12 -2.79 15.45 15.81
N PRO A 13 -2.32 16.17 16.84
CA PRO A 13 -0.89 16.30 17.12
C PRO A 13 -0.30 14.93 17.49
N TRP A 14 0.83 14.60 16.88
CA TRP A 14 1.55 13.34 17.06
C TRP A 14 1.91 13.12 18.53
N GLN A 15 1.48 11.99 19.11
CA GLN A 15 1.84 11.59 20.46
C GLN A 15 2.65 10.29 20.42
N PRO A 16 3.90 10.27 20.89
CA PRO A 16 4.83 9.15 20.69
C PRO A 16 4.41 7.83 21.34
N ASN A 17 3.50 7.87 22.32
CA ASN A 17 3.10 6.70 23.11
C ASN A 17 1.63 6.27 22.89
N LYS A 18 0.94 6.82 21.89
CA LYS A 18 -0.40 6.37 21.47
C LYS A 18 -0.27 5.73 20.09
N LEU A 19 -0.79 4.50 19.95
CA LEU A 19 -0.99 3.93 18.62
C LEU A 19 -1.89 4.90 17.82
N PRO A 20 -1.58 5.19 16.55
CA PRO A 20 -2.24 6.24 15.77
C PRO A 20 -3.71 5.94 15.42
N PHE A 21 -4.30 4.88 15.98
CA PHE A 21 -5.68 4.48 15.84
C PHE A 21 -6.12 3.85 17.16
N GLU A 22 -7.06 4.49 17.87
CA GLU A 22 -7.83 3.79 18.90
C GLU A 22 -8.73 2.76 18.19
N VAL A 23 -9.03 1.65 18.86
CA VAL A 23 -9.68 0.43 18.32
C VAL A 23 -11.14 0.66 17.83
N GLY A 24 -11.58 1.92 17.68
CA GLY A 24 -12.96 2.30 17.37
C GLY A 24 -13.28 2.68 15.91
N ASP A 25 -12.29 3.03 15.07
CA ASP A 25 -12.57 3.69 13.77
C ASP A 25 -12.32 2.81 12.54
N ALA A 26 -12.68 1.52 12.59
CA ALA A 26 -12.74 0.71 11.39
C ALA A 26 -14.08 0.97 10.65
N PRO A 27 -14.09 1.20 9.32
CA PRO A 27 -15.35 1.31 8.58
C PRO A 27 -16.20 0.05 8.79
N PRO A 28 -17.55 0.20 8.89
CA PRO A 28 -18.44 -0.91 9.23
C PRO A 28 -18.28 -2.06 8.23
N PHE A 29 -18.12 -3.26 8.78
CA PHE A 29 -17.89 -4.47 7.99
C PHE A 29 -19.22 -4.99 7.41
N GLY A 30 -19.27 -5.25 6.10
CA GLY A 30 -20.35 -6.05 5.50
C GLY A 30 -20.32 -7.51 6.00
N PRO A 31 -21.33 -8.33 5.71
CA PRO A 31 -21.96 -9.28 6.66
C PRO A 31 -21.10 -9.77 7.83
N GLU A 32 -21.53 -9.46 9.06
CA GLU A 32 -20.82 -9.60 10.35
C GLU A 32 -20.37 -11.02 10.77
N THR A 33 -20.65 -12.05 9.99
CA THR A 33 -20.37 -13.44 10.38
C THR A 33 -19.02 -13.91 9.82
N LEU A 34 -17.98 -13.83 10.65
CA LEU A 34 -16.75 -14.58 10.40
C LEU A 34 -17.01 -16.08 10.62
N PRO A 35 -16.43 -16.98 9.81
CA PRO A 35 -16.52 -18.42 10.06
C PRO A 35 -15.98 -18.81 11.43
N THR A 36 -16.51 -19.89 12.02
CA THR A 36 -16.06 -20.40 13.31
C THR A 36 -14.54 -20.67 13.30
N GLY A 37 -13.83 -20.13 14.28
CA GLY A 37 -12.36 -20.25 14.39
C GLY A 37 -11.56 -19.22 13.59
N VAL A 38 -12.21 -18.27 12.92
CA VAL A 38 -11.54 -17.18 12.19
C VAL A 38 -11.58 -15.90 13.01
N THR A 39 -10.41 -15.44 13.44
CA THR A 39 -10.24 -14.15 14.13
C THR A 39 -9.57 -13.15 13.20
N ARG A 40 -10.06 -11.91 13.16
CA ARG A 40 -9.39 -10.84 12.44
C ARG A 40 -8.23 -10.25 13.22
N LYS A 41 -7.17 -9.94 12.49
CA LYS A 41 -6.02 -9.21 13.00
C LYS A 41 -5.76 -7.99 12.11
N PHE A 42 -5.89 -6.80 12.70
CA PHE A 42 -5.60 -5.55 12.01
C PHE A 42 -4.12 -5.21 12.21
N GLU A 43 -3.30 -5.52 11.21
CA GLU A 43 -1.87 -5.21 11.19
C GLU A 43 -1.46 -4.73 9.80
N GLY A 44 -0.38 -3.95 9.73
CA GLY A 44 0.20 -3.55 8.45
C GLY A 44 0.64 -4.76 7.63
N TRP A 45 0.26 -4.81 6.36
CA TRP A 45 0.48 -5.98 5.50
C TRP A 45 1.96 -6.41 5.41
N SER A 46 2.88 -5.43 5.33
CA SER A 46 4.33 -5.69 5.34
C SER A 46 4.83 -6.29 6.64
N LEU A 47 4.27 -5.85 7.78
CA LEU A 47 4.64 -6.36 9.10
C LEU A 47 4.08 -7.76 9.33
N LEU A 48 2.87 -8.04 8.85
CA LEU A 48 2.24 -9.35 8.97
C LEU A 48 3.00 -10.41 8.17
N LEU A 49 3.34 -10.11 6.92
CA LEU A 49 4.07 -11.03 6.04
C LEU A 49 5.55 -11.22 6.43
N GLY A 50 6.13 -10.27 7.16
CA GLY A 50 7.50 -10.39 7.67
C GLY A 50 7.66 -11.35 8.86
N LYS A 51 6.56 -11.85 9.44
CA LYS A 51 6.60 -12.78 10.57
C LYS A 51 6.95 -14.19 10.11
N GLU A 52 7.76 -14.88 10.91
CA GLU A 52 8.20 -16.25 10.63
C GLU A 52 7.02 -17.22 10.49
N GLU A 53 5.98 -17.07 11.32
CA GLU A 53 4.73 -17.85 11.23
C GLU A 53 4.02 -17.75 9.88
N ASN A 54 4.31 -16.69 9.10
CA ASN A 54 3.71 -16.43 7.78
C ASN A 54 4.70 -16.67 6.62
N ALA A 55 5.84 -17.32 6.86
CA ALA A 55 6.87 -17.53 5.83
C ALA A 55 6.34 -18.28 4.59
N GLU A 56 5.50 -19.30 4.78
CA GLU A 56 4.90 -20.03 3.66
C GLU A 56 3.88 -19.18 2.89
N LEU A 57 3.15 -18.30 3.57
CA LEU A 57 2.26 -17.34 2.91
C LEU A 57 3.06 -16.35 2.06
N LEU A 58 4.16 -15.81 2.60
CA LEU A 58 5.07 -14.93 1.85
C LEU A 58 5.63 -15.64 0.61
N LYS A 59 6.11 -16.88 0.79
CA LYS A 59 6.63 -17.71 -0.31
C LYS A 59 5.57 -17.99 -1.38
N TRP A 60 4.35 -18.31 -0.97
CA TRP A 60 3.24 -18.53 -1.90
C TRP A 60 2.86 -17.25 -2.65
N ILE A 61 2.83 -16.10 -1.98
CA ILE A 61 2.51 -14.81 -2.60
C ILE A 61 3.49 -14.50 -3.75
N PHE A 62 4.79 -14.57 -3.49
CA PHE A 62 5.81 -14.23 -4.48
C PHE A 62 6.08 -15.34 -5.50
N GLY A 63 5.98 -16.60 -5.10
CA GLY A 63 6.25 -17.75 -5.98
C GLY A 63 5.05 -18.17 -6.84
N THR A 64 3.82 -17.89 -6.41
CA THR A 64 2.60 -18.38 -7.07
C THR A 64 1.62 -17.27 -7.41
N TYR A 65 1.19 -16.50 -6.42
CA TYR A 65 0.09 -15.54 -6.61
C TYR A 65 0.46 -14.43 -7.58
N PHE A 66 1.52 -13.66 -7.30
CA PHE A 66 1.91 -12.54 -8.15
C PHE A 66 2.21 -12.95 -9.59
N PRO A 67 3.00 -14.02 -9.87
CA PRO A 67 3.21 -14.49 -11.23
C PRO A 67 1.91 -14.81 -11.97
N LYS A 68 0.98 -15.53 -11.33
CA LYS A 68 -0.32 -15.86 -11.94
C LYS A 68 -1.18 -14.63 -12.15
N ALA A 69 -1.21 -13.70 -11.19
CA ALA A 69 -2.01 -12.49 -11.26
C ALA A 69 -1.52 -11.54 -12.38
N LEU A 70 -0.20 -11.43 -12.55
CA LEU A 70 0.42 -10.69 -13.64
C LEU A 70 0.16 -11.35 -15.00
N ALA A 71 0.32 -12.68 -15.10
CA ALA A 71 0.06 -13.42 -16.34
C ALA A 71 -1.41 -13.31 -16.80
N THR A 72 -2.35 -13.31 -15.85
CA THR A 72 -3.79 -13.17 -16.11
C THR A 72 -4.26 -11.72 -16.23
N LYS A 73 -3.35 -10.74 -16.06
CA LYS A 73 -3.68 -9.30 -16.04
C LYS A 73 -4.75 -8.91 -15.01
N SER A 74 -4.92 -9.73 -13.96
CA SER A 74 -5.82 -9.44 -12.84
C SER A 74 -5.18 -8.48 -11.83
N LEU A 75 -3.85 -8.38 -11.82
CA LEU A 75 -3.11 -7.35 -11.12
C LEU A 75 -2.53 -6.35 -12.12
N ILE A 76 -3.04 -5.12 -12.10
CA ILE A 76 -2.62 -4.03 -12.98
C ILE A 76 -1.81 -3.03 -12.15
N SER A 77 -0.61 -2.69 -12.62
CA SER A 77 0.18 -1.64 -11.97
C SER A 77 -0.48 -0.28 -12.16
N VAL A 78 -0.32 0.60 -11.18
CA VAL A 78 -0.63 2.02 -11.39
C VAL A 78 0.19 2.58 -12.56
N PRO A 79 -0.32 3.59 -13.28
CA PRO A 79 0.41 4.22 -14.37
C PRO A 79 1.81 4.64 -13.94
N ALA A 80 2.81 4.37 -14.79
CA ALA A 80 4.19 4.70 -14.53
C ALA A 80 4.56 6.03 -15.19
N ARG A 81 4.99 7.00 -14.39
CA ARG A 81 5.67 8.21 -14.89
C ARG A 81 7.16 7.90 -15.01
N LYS A 82 7.62 7.77 -16.25
CA LYS A 82 9.05 7.59 -16.54
C LYS A 82 9.79 8.92 -16.40
N VAL A 83 10.98 8.86 -15.82
CA VAL A 83 11.93 9.97 -15.80
C VAL A 83 13.27 9.53 -16.41
N PRO A 84 14.08 10.49 -16.93
CA PRO A 84 15.41 10.20 -17.44
C PRO A 84 16.32 9.50 -16.44
N SER A 85 17.29 8.77 -16.96
CA SER A 85 18.30 8.02 -16.21
C SER A 85 19.29 8.95 -15.48
N GLY A 86 20.17 8.37 -14.67
CA GLY A 86 21.29 9.06 -14.05
C GLY A 86 20.98 9.78 -12.73
N LEU A 87 22.04 10.29 -12.09
CA LEU A 87 21.95 10.94 -10.76
C LEU A 87 21.10 12.21 -10.78
N GLY A 88 21.10 12.95 -11.91
CA GLY A 88 20.23 14.11 -12.09
C GLY A 88 18.76 13.72 -12.05
N GLY A 89 18.36 12.70 -12.81
CA GLY A 89 16.99 12.18 -12.80
C GLY A 89 16.57 11.66 -11.43
N ILE A 90 17.45 10.97 -10.72
CA ILE A 90 17.17 10.54 -9.33
C ILE A 90 16.97 11.76 -8.43
N ASN A 91 17.83 12.77 -8.50
CA ASN A 91 17.69 13.99 -7.69
C ASN A 91 16.36 14.72 -7.97
N ASP A 92 15.96 14.81 -9.24
CA ASP A 92 14.69 15.40 -9.64
C ASP A 92 13.49 14.60 -9.11
N VAL A 93 13.57 13.27 -9.09
CA VAL A 93 12.56 12.40 -8.50
C VAL A 93 12.44 12.60 -7.00
N LEU A 94 13.55 12.68 -6.28
CA LEU A 94 13.52 12.94 -4.83
C LEU A 94 12.92 14.33 -4.56
N GLY A 95 13.30 15.32 -5.37
CA GLY A 95 12.70 16.66 -5.36
C GLY A 95 11.22 16.71 -5.75
N LEU A 96 10.70 15.69 -6.42
CA LEU A 96 9.27 15.55 -6.72
C LEU A 96 8.54 14.83 -5.58
N LEU A 97 9.09 13.70 -5.10
CA LEU A 97 8.42 12.79 -4.16
C LEU A 97 8.27 13.39 -2.76
N PHE A 98 9.30 14.06 -2.23
CA PHE A 98 9.29 14.50 -0.83
C PHE A 98 8.59 15.85 -0.59
N PRO A 99 8.81 16.91 -1.39
CA PRO A 99 8.19 18.21 -1.12
C PRO A 99 6.85 18.42 -1.83
N LYS A 100 6.60 17.78 -2.98
CA LYS A 100 5.38 17.97 -3.78
C LYS A 100 4.42 16.78 -3.70
N GLY A 101 4.95 15.57 -3.54
CA GLY A 101 4.18 14.34 -3.56
C GLY A 101 3.75 13.97 -4.98
N VAL A 102 3.54 12.67 -5.19
CA VAL A 102 2.98 12.13 -6.43
C VAL A 102 1.75 11.32 -6.05
N SER A 103 0.62 11.61 -6.70
CA SER A 103 -0.64 10.92 -6.46
C SER A 103 -0.95 9.98 -7.62
N SER A 104 -1.39 8.77 -7.31
CA SER A 104 -1.90 7.77 -8.26
C SER A 104 -0.96 7.36 -9.41
N GLU A 105 0.32 7.70 -9.33
CA GLU A 105 1.34 7.31 -10.31
C GLU A 105 2.57 6.72 -9.61
N LYS A 106 3.19 5.74 -10.24
CA LYS A 106 4.51 5.25 -9.83
C LYS A 106 5.58 5.98 -10.64
N VAL A 107 6.47 6.71 -9.97
CA VAL A 107 7.64 7.28 -10.64
C VAL A 107 8.68 6.18 -10.85
N VAL A 108 9.15 6.03 -12.08
CA VAL A 108 10.13 5.01 -12.49
C VAL A 108 11.27 5.70 -13.22
N VAL A 109 12.50 5.49 -12.75
CA VAL A 109 13.70 5.91 -13.48
C VAL A 109 13.92 4.90 -14.60
N ASP A 110 13.88 5.36 -15.86
CA ASP A 110 14.24 4.51 -16.99
C ASP A 110 15.75 4.45 -17.09
N LEU A 111 16.34 3.25 -17.03
CA LEU A 111 17.80 3.06 -17.06
C LEU A 111 18.33 2.81 -18.48
N ARG A 112 17.44 2.79 -19.47
CA ARG A 112 17.77 2.53 -20.87
C ARG A 112 17.50 3.80 -21.67
N ASP A 113 18.53 4.60 -21.84
CA ASP A 113 18.62 5.53 -22.97
C ASP A 113 19.11 4.74 -24.21
#